data_AF-A0A349NH92-F1
#
_entry.id   AF-A0A349NH92-F1
#
_cell.length_a   1.000
_cell.length_b   1.000
_cell.length_c   1.000
_cell.angle_alpha   90.00
_cell.angle_beta   90.00
_cell.angle_gamma   90.00
#
_symmetry.space_group_name_H-M   'P 1'
#
loop_
_entity.id
_entity.type
_entity.pdbx_description
1 polymer ?
#
loop_
_entity_poly.entity_id
_entity_poly.type
_entity_poly.pdbx_seq_one_letter_code
_entity_poly.pdbx_strand_id
1 'polypeptide(L)' 'MNHIESKLQIRCVKWFAYEYPSFRTLLFHPKNEGNGSHIQGAIAKAEGVVPGVPDLLLTVPSGAYSLL' A
#
# COMPACT_ATOMS: atom_id res chain seq x y z
N MET A 1 -14.34 9.87 -14.10
CA MET A 1 -13.38 8.75 -14.10
C MET A 1 -13.99 7.60 -13.32
N ASN A 2 -14.19 6.43 -13.92
CA ASN A 2 -14.77 5.30 -13.20
C ASN A 2 -13.68 4.70 -12.30
N HIS A 3 -13.75 4.96 -11.00
CA HIS A 3 -12.82 4.47 -9.97
C HIS A 3 -12.98 2.96 -9.71
N ILE A 4 -12.97 2.13 -10.76
CA ILE A 4 -13.18 0.68 -10.65
C ILE A 4 -12.04 0.04 -9.86
N GLU A 5 -10.80 0.42 -10.18
CA GLU A 5 -9.60 -0.03 -9.48
C GLU A 5 -9.61 0.39 -8.00
N SER A 6 -9.85 1.68 -7.71
CA SER A 6 -9.95 2.14 -6.32
C SER A 6 -11.08 1.44 -5.55
N LYS A 7 -12.24 1.20 -6.19
CA LYS A 7 -13.34 0.43 -5.58
C LYS A 7 -12.94 -1.02 -5.30
N LEU A 8 -12.19 -1.65 -6.20
CA LEU A 8 -11.68 -3.02 -6.01
C LEU A 8 -10.68 -3.06 -4.85
N GLN A 9 -9.69 -2.17 -4.85
CA GLN A 9 -8.68 -2.10 -3.79
C GLN A 9 -9.32 -1.87 -2.41
N ILE A 10 -10.29 -0.95 -2.31
CA ILE A 10 -11.08 -0.73 -1.07
C ILE A 10 -11.79 -2.01 -0.62
N ARG A 11 -12.39 -2.77 -1.55
CA ARG A 11 -13.06 -4.04 -1.24
C ARG A 11 -12.05 -5.09 -0.78
N CYS A 12 -10.89 -5.20 -1.40
CA CYS A 12 -9.82 -6.13 -1.00
C CYS A 12 -9.33 -5.84 0.42
N VAL A 13 -9.02 -4.57 0.73
CA VAL A 13 -8.57 -4.17 2.08
C VAL A 13 -9.65 -4.44 3.13
N LYS A 14 -10.92 -4.13 2.82
CA LYS A 14 -12.05 -4.41 3.73
C LYS A 14 -12.26 -5.90 3.97
N TRP A 15 -12.26 -6.70 2.91
CA TRP A 15 -12.41 -8.16 3.03
C TRP A 15 -11.29 -8.74 3.90
N PHE A 16 -10.03 -8.38 3.63
CA PHE A 16 -8.90 -8.87 4.40
C PHE A 16 -9.00 -8.50 5.89
N ALA A 17 -9.43 -7.28 6.20
CA ALA A 17 -9.63 -6.83 7.57
C ALA A 17 -10.72 -7.61 8.32
N TYR A 18 -11.74 -8.13 7.63
CA TYR A 18 -12.80 -8.96 8.22
C TYR A 18 -12.40 -10.42 8.33
N GLU A 19 -11.73 -10.97 7.31
CA GLU A 19 -11.29 -12.37 7.28
C GLU A 19 -10.14 -12.61 8.27
N TYR A 20 -9.24 -11.64 8.43
CA TYR A 20 -8.04 -11.75 9.26
C TYR A 20 -7.89 -10.60 10.26
N PRO A 21 -8.76 -10.50 11.29
CA PRO A 21 -8.74 -9.37 12.23
C PRO A 21 -7.38 -9.17 12.92
N SER A 22 -6.69 -10.25 13.26
CA SER A 22 -5.35 -10.22 13.89
C SER A 22 -4.26 -9.63 12.99
N PHE A 23 -4.46 -9.60 11.67
CA PHE A 23 -3.48 -9.08 10.71
C PHE A 23 -3.96 -7.81 10.01
N ARG A 24 -5.08 -7.23 10.45
CA ARG A 24 -5.77 -6.12 9.77
C ARG A 24 -4.87 -4.92 9.44
N THR A 25 -3.88 -4.62 10.28
CA THR A 25 -2.96 -3.49 10.10
C THR A 25 -1.74 -3.81 9.24
N LEU A 26 -1.54 -5.08 8.87
CA LEU A 26 -0.39 -5.55 8.11
C LEU A 26 -0.58 -5.45 6.58
N LEU A 27 -1.83 -5.34 6.10
CA LEU A 27 -2.14 -5.07 4.70
C LEU A 27 -2.42 -3.58 4.51
N PHE A 28 -1.57 -2.88 3.76
CA PHE A 28 -1.74 -1.44 3.52
C PHE A 28 -1.28 -1.02 2.12
N HIS A 29 -1.77 0.13 1.68
CA HIS A 29 -1.29 0.79 0.47
C HIS A 29 -0.01 1.58 0.81
N PRO A 30 1.15 1.21 0.27
CA PRO A 30 2.33 2.08 0.35
C PRO A 30 2.06 3.33 -0.47
N LYS A 31 2.60 4.49 -0.05
CA LYS A 31 2.50 5.74 -0.81
C LYS A 31 3.34 5.64 -2.10
N ASN A 32 2.77 4.97 -3.11
CA ASN A 32 3.41 4.61 -4.37
C ASN A 32 2.86 5.38 -5.57
N GLU A 33 1.77 6.13 -5.37
CA GLU A 33 1.19 6.92 -6.44
C GLU A 33 2.05 8.14 -6.77
N GLY A 34 2.18 8.43 -8.06
CA GLY A 34 2.86 9.61 -8.55
C GLY A 34 2.14 10.87 -8.09
N ASN A 35 2.80 11.65 -7.24
CA ASN A 35 2.33 12.98 -6.89
C ASN A 35 2.31 13.88 -8.13
N GLY A 36 1.20 14.58 -8.38
CA GLY A 36 0.86 15.26 -9.65
C GLY A 36 1.77 16.41 -10.10
N SER A 37 2.91 16.63 -9.46
CA SER A 37 3.92 17.62 -9.85
C SER A 37 5.29 16.96 -10.05
N HIS A 38 6.00 17.40 -11.09
CA HIS A 38 7.39 16.99 -11.35
C HIS A 38 8.32 17.21 -10.15
N ILE A 39 8.08 18.26 -9.34
CA ILE A 39 8.87 18.54 -8.13
C ILE A 39 8.64 17.44 -7.09
N GLN A 40 7.37 17.09 -6.84
CA GLN A 40 7.04 16.04 -5.89
C GLN A 40 7.53 14.67 -6.36
N GLY A 41 7.52 14.40 -7.67
CA GLY A 41 8.12 13.20 -8.23
C GLY A 41 9.65 13.13 -8.07
N ALA A 42 10.36 14.25 -8.19
CA ALA A 42 11.81 14.30 -7.95
C ALA A 42 12.15 14.09 -6.47
N ILE A 43 11.39 14.72 -5.56
CA ILE A 43 11.54 14.52 -4.11
C ILE A 43 11.26 13.06 -3.76
N ALA A 44 10.15 12.48 -4.24
CA ALA A 44 9.79 11.09 -3.99
C ALA A 44 10.89 10.11 -4.44
N LYS A 45 11.50 10.34 -5.61
CA LYS A 45 12.66 9.55 -6.06
C LYS A 45 13.87 9.70 -5.13
N ALA A 46 14.15 10.91 -4.65
CA ALA A 46 15.23 11.15 -3.69
C ALA A 46 14.94 10.53 -2.31
N GLU A 47 13.67 10.46 -1.90
CA GLU A 47 13.20 9.74 -0.70
C GLU A 47 13.23 8.21 -0.88
N GLY A 48 13.51 7.72 -2.08
CA GLY A 48 13.68 6.29 -2.36
C GLY A 48 12.46 5.60 -2.98
N VAL A 49 11.49 6.33 -3.54
CA VAL A 49 10.42 5.72 -4.34
C VAL A 49 11.01 5.01 -5.55
N VAL A 50 10.72 3.72 -5.67
CA VAL A 50 11.15 2.86 -6.78
C VAL A 50 9.96 2.50 -7.66
N PRO A 51 10.14 2.41 -9.00
CA PRO A 51 9.08 1.94 -9.88
C PRO A 51 8.76 0.46 -9.60
N GLY A 52 7.49 0.08 -9.76
CA GLY A 52 7.05 -1.32 -9.66
C GLY A 52 6.67 -1.80 -8.26
N VAL A 53 6.56 -0.90 -7.28
CA VAL A 53 5.95 -1.25 -5.98
C VAL A 53 4.47 -1.63 -6.21
N PRO A 54 3.95 -2.69 -5.54
CA PRO A 54 2.55 -3.08 -5.67
C PRO A 54 1.61 -2.09 -4.97
N ASP A 55 0.34 -2.04 -5.40
CA ASP A 55 -0.67 -1.16 -4.79
C ASP A 55 -1.04 -1.54 -3.35
N LEU A 56 -0.78 -2.78 -2.96
CA LEU A 56 -0.96 -3.27 -1.59
C LEU A 56 0.24 -4.13 -1.18
N LEU A 57 0.71 -3.90 0.05
CA LEU A 57 1.78 -4.66 0.68
C LEU A 57 1.21 -5.37 1.92
N LEU A 58 1.47 -6.67 2.07
CA LEU A 58 1.13 -7.44 3.26
C LEU A 58 2.42 -7.82 3.99
N THR A 59 2.59 -7.33 5.22
CA THR A 59 3.82 -7.53 6.00
C THR A 59 3.60 -8.49 7.17
N VAL A 60 3.48 -9.78 6.88
CA VAL A 60 3.34 -10.81 7.93
C VAL A 60 4.71 -11.05 8.58
N PRO A 61 4.82 -10.97 9.92
CA PRO A 61 6.06 -11.27 10.60
C PRO A 61 6.51 -12.71 10.38
N SER A 62 7.82 -12.88 10.14
CA SER A 62 8.49 -14.17 10.19
C SER A 62 9.30 -14.24 11.49
N GLY A 63 8.82 -15.01 12.46
CA GLY A 63 9.46 -15.11 13.77
C GLY A 63 9.38 -13.79 14.57
N ALA A 64 10.52 -13.26 15.00
CA ALA A 64 10.61 -12.10 15.90
C ALA A 64 10.58 -10.72 15.20
N TYR A 65 10.38 -10.68 13.88
CA TYR A 65 10.43 -9.43 13.11
C TYR A 65 9.04 -9.06 12.59
N SER A 66 8.33 -8.20 13.32
CA SER A 66 7.13 -7.47 12.85
C SER A 66 7.45 -6.00 12.61
N LEU A 67 6.69 -5.36 11.71
CA LEU A 67 6.64 -3.91 11.54
C LEU A 67 5.77 -3.21 12.62
N LEU A 68 5.42 -3.93 13.69
CA LEU A 68 4.71 -3.43 14.87
C LEU A 68 5.53 -3.74 16.11
#